data_AF-A0A7C7XWR0-F1
#
_entry.id   AF-A0A7C7XWR0-F1
#
_cell.length_a   1.000
_cell.length_b   1.000
_cell.length_c   1.000
_cell.angle_alpha   90.00
_cell.angle_beta   90.00
_cell.angle_gamma   90.00
#
_symmetry.space_group_name_H-M   'P 1'
#
loop_
_entity.id
_entity.type
_entity.pdbx_description
1 polymer ?
#
loop_
_entity_poly.entity_id
_entity_poly.type
_entity_poly.pdbx_seq_one_letter_code
_entity_poly.pdbx_strand_id
1 'polypeptide(L)' 'MTDLEAHVSAEGRDKLVKQVREKINELGVTYIYYQFISVTGRIVGKGIPADHWERTAERGF' A
#
# COMPACT_ATOMS: atom_id res chain seq x y z
N MET A 1 -9.84 -7.26 -18.76
CA MET A 1 -8.83 -6.67 -17.86
C MET A 1 -9.29 -5.26 -17.57
N THR A 2 -9.55 -4.94 -16.30
CA THR A 2 -9.87 -3.57 -15.87
C THR A 2 -8.60 -2.74 -15.80
N ASP A 3 -8.73 -1.40 -15.83
CA ASP A 3 -7.59 -0.50 -15.64
C ASP A 3 -6.87 -0.76 -14.30
N LEU A 4 -7.63 -1.13 -13.26
CA LEU A 4 -7.08 -1.52 -11.97
C LEU A 4 -6.21 -2.77 -12.07
N GLU A 5 -6.71 -3.81 -12.74
CA GLU A 5 -5.95 -5.06 -12.93
C GLU A 5 -4.67 -4.80 -13.72
N ALA A 6 -4.74 -4.02 -14.81
CA ALA A 6 -3.58 -3.67 -15.61
C ALA A 6 -2.53 -2.86 -14.80
N HIS A 7 -2.98 -1.95 -13.95
CA HIS A 7 -2.10 -1.18 -13.06
C HIS A 7 -1.44 -2.07 -11.99
N VAL A 8 -2.21 -2.94 -11.33
CA VAL A 8 -1.70 -3.84 -10.29
C VAL A 8 -0.75 -4.89 -10.87
N SER A 9 -0.97 -5.33 -12.11
CA SER A 9 -0.10 -6.28 -12.80
C SER A 9 1.03 -5.63 -13.61
N ALA A 10 1.27 -4.32 -13.45
CA ALA A 10 2.29 -3.61 -14.21
C ALA A 10 3.69 -4.22 -13.98
N GLU A 11 4.44 -4.37 -15.07
CA GLU A 11 5.78 -4.97 -15.02
C GLU A 11 6.71 -4.18 -14.09
N GLY A 12 7.43 -4.90 -13.22
CA GLY A 12 8.37 -4.32 -12.26
C GLY A 12 7.73 -3.74 -10.98
N ARG A 13 6.40 -3.73 -10.87
CA ARG A 13 5.71 -3.27 -9.65
C ARG A 13 6.05 -4.14 -8.43
N ASP A 14 6.21 -5.43 -8.62
CA ASP A 14 6.60 -6.37 -7.57
C ASP A 14 7.94 -6.00 -6.92
N LYS A 15 8.91 -5.51 -7.71
CA LYS A 15 10.20 -5.02 -7.22
C LYS A 15 10.03 -3.77 -6.38
N LEU A 16 9.19 -2.83 -6.80
CA LEU A 16 8.90 -1.61 -6.04
C LEU A 16 8.23 -1.94 -4.69
N VAL A 17 7.29 -2.88 -4.68
CA VAL A 17 6.64 -3.35 -3.44
C VAL A 17 7.68 -3.93 -2.46
N LYS A 18 8.65 -4.72 -2.95
CA LYS A 18 9.73 -5.27 -2.11
C LYS A 18 10.68 -4.19 -1.58
N GLN A 19 11.01 -3.18 -2.38
CA GLN A 19 11.84 -2.05 -1.92
C GLN A 19 11.20 -1.29 -0.76
N VAL A 20 9.88 -1.11 -0.79
CA VAL A 20 9.15 -0.48 0.33
C VAL A 20 9.18 -1.38 1.57
N ARG A 21 9.05 -2.71 1.41
CA ARG A 21 9.21 -3.67 2.52
C ARG A 21 10.60 -3.56 3.16
N GLU A 22 11.66 -3.51 2.35
CA GLU A 22 13.02 -3.32 2.84
C GLU A 22 13.12 -2.02 3.67
N LYS A 23 12.52 -0.93 3.18
CA LYS A 23 12.52 0.35 3.90
C LYS A 23 11.72 0.31 5.20
N ILE A 24 10.57 -0.37 5.21
CA ILE A 24 9.77 -0.62 6.42
C ILE A 24 10.62 -1.32 7.48
N ASN A 25 11.36 -2.35 7.08
CA ASN A 25 12.21 -3.12 7.98
C ASN A 25 13.40 -2.29 8.49
N GLU A 26 14.08 -1.57 7.59
CA GLU A 26 15.23 -0.70 7.91
C GLU A 26 14.85 0.37 8.95
N LEU A 27 13.65 0.95 8.82
CA LEU A 27 13.16 2.00 9.70
C LEU A 27 12.46 1.48 10.96
N GLY A 28 12.25 0.16 11.08
CA GLY A 28 11.52 -0.44 12.20
C GLY A 28 10.04 -0.03 12.26
N VAL A 29 9.39 0.19 11.12
CA VAL A 29 7.97 0.57 11.06
C VAL A 29 7.10 -0.64 11.41
N THR A 30 6.30 -0.54 12.46
CA THR A 30 5.41 -1.62 12.92
C THR A 30 3.96 -1.43 12.49
N TYR A 31 3.56 -0.20 12.13
CA TYR A 31 2.21 0.15 11.70
C TYR A 31 2.24 1.20 10.59
N ILE A 32 1.33 1.05 9.63
CA ILE A 32 1.15 1.97 8.50
C ILE A 32 -0.25 2.57 8.58
N TYR A 33 -0.34 3.89 8.50
CA TYR A 33 -1.62 4.60 8.40
C TYR A 33 -1.92 4.88 6.93
N TYR A 34 -2.88 4.16 6.37
CA TYR A 34 -3.35 4.37 5.01
C TYR A 34 -4.48 5.38 5.01
N GLN A 35 -4.35 6.46 4.23
CA GLN A 35 -5.32 7.55 4.22
C GLN A 35 -5.66 8.01 2.82
N PHE A 36 -6.89 8.49 2.66
CA PHE A 36 -7.36 9.18 1.45
C PHE A 36 -8.29 10.34 1.83
N ILE A 37 -8.49 11.25 0.88
CA ILE A 37 -9.37 12.40 1.04
C ILE A 37 -10.74 12.01 0.46
N SER A 38 -11.78 12.06 1.29
CA SER A 38 -13.15 11.83 0.84
C SER A 38 -13.64 12.97 -0.06
N VAL A 39 -14.74 12.73 -0.78
CA VAL A 39 -15.39 13.74 -1.64
C VAL A 39 -15.81 15.02 -0.89
N THR A 40 -15.95 14.94 0.43
CA THR A 40 -16.27 16.09 1.30
C THR A 40 -15.04 16.82 1.84
N GLY A 41 -13.83 16.42 1.44
CA GLY A 41 -12.56 16.99 1.92
C GLY A 41 -12.08 16.45 3.26
N ARG A 42 -12.76 15.46 3.86
CA ARG A 42 -12.30 14.82 5.11
C ARG A 42 -11.20 13.81 4.84
N ILE A 43 -10.13 13.85 5.63
CA ILE A 43 -9.11 12.78 5.68
C ILE A 43 -9.71 11.60 6.44
N VAL A 44 -9.76 10.46 5.78
CA VAL A 44 -10.19 9.18 6.37
C VAL A 44 -9.08 8.16 6.17
N GLY A 45 -8.99 7.19 7.08
CA GLY A 45 -7.91 6.20 7.00
C GLY A 45 -8.02 5.06 8.00
N LYS A 46 -7.07 4.14 7.90
CA LYS A 46 -6.97 2.95 8.74
C LYS A 46 -5.51 2.66 9.07
N GLY A 47 -5.25 2.39 10.34
CA GLY A 47 -3.98 1.83 10.79
C GLY A 47 -3.95 0.32 10.57
N ILE A 48 -2.90 -0.18 9.93
CA ILE A 48 -2.72 -1.61 9.65
C ILE A 48 -1.30 -2.02 10.06
N PRO A 49 -1.11 -3.19 10.70
CA PRO A 49 0.22 -3.74 10.95
C PRO A 49 1.07 -3.78 9.69
N ALA A 50 2.34 -3.41 9.81
CA ALA A 50 3.25 -3.36 8.66
C ALA A 50 3.43 -4.72 7.98
N ASP A 51 3.18 -5.83 8.68
CA ASP A 51 3.20 -7.19 8.14
C ASP A 51 2.21 -7.42 6.99
N HIS A 52 1.19 -6.56 6.86
CA HIS A 52 0.20 -6.66 5.78
C HIS A 52 0.53 -5.82 4.54
N TRP A 53 1.68 -5.12 4.51
CA TRP A 53 2.08 -4.23 3.41
C TRP A 53 1.87 -4.82 2.01
N GLU A 54 2.39 -6.01 1.72
CA GLU A 54 2.31 -6.62 0.38
C GLU A 54 0.86 -6.93 0.00
N ARG A 55 0.07 -7.45 0.96
CA ARG A 55 -1.35 -7.75 0.75
C ARG A 55 -2.15 -6.47 0.49
N THR A 56 -1.88 -5.41 1.25
CA THR A 56 -2.53 -4.11 1.05
C THR A 56 -2.10 -3.47 -0.26
N ALA A 57 -0.84 -3.62 -0.68
CA ALA A 57 -0.37 -3.16 -1.97
C ALA A 57 -1.04 -3.92 -3.13
N GLU A 58 -1.38 -5.19 -2.97
CA GLU A 58 -2.08 -5.97 -4.00
C GLU A 58 -3.59 -5.65 -4.06
N ARG A 59 -4.24 -5.51 -2.90
CA ARG A 59 -5.72 -5.56 -2.81
C ARG A 59 -6.39 -4.29 -2.30
N GLY A 60 -5.62 -3.30 -1.89
CA GLY A 60 -6.14 -2.12 -1.17
C GLY A 60 -6.42 -2.39 0.31
N PHE A 61 -6.94 -1.37 1.00
CA PHE A 61 -7.27 -1.39 2.43
C PHE A 61 -8.73 -1.02 2.69
#